data_AF-A0A973MR33-F1
#
_entry.id   AF-A0A973MR33-F1
#
_cell.length_a   1.000
_cell.length_b   1.000
_cell.length_c   1.000
_cell.angle_alpha   90.00
_cell.angle_beta   90.00
_cell.angle_gamma   90.00
#
_symmetry.space_group_name_H-M   'P 1'
#
loop_
_entity.id
_entity.type
_entity.pdbx_description
1 polymer ?
#
loop_
_entity_poly.entity_id
_entity_poly.type
_entity_poly.pdbx_seq_one_letter_code
_entity_poly.pdbx_strand_id
1 'polypeptide(L)'
;MSTTTSNVTYRFGFYLQQGDNLEDAFFSFTNACGMDDASALALAEAMKNVEWPAGTTVSMTVERNDTTNVHSGGDLNATPPTFT
;
A
#
# COMPACT_ATOMS: atom_id res chain seq x y z
N MET A 1 -26.60 -5.55 -12.36
CA MET A 1 -26.09 -4.77 -11.20
C MET A 1 -24.58 -4.72 -11.30
N SER A 2 -23.98 -3.57 -11.00
CA SER A 2 -22.52 -3.41 -10.92
C SER A 2 -22.11 -3.11 -9.49
N THR A 3 -21.10 -3.81 -8.98
CA THR A 3 -20.49 -3.53 -7.68
C THR A 3 -19.05 -3.09 -7.92
N THR A 4 -18.67 -1.95 -7.35
CA THR A 4 -17.30 -1.44 -7.41
C THR A 4 -16.66 -1.52 -6.03
N THR A 5 -15.50 -2.16 -5.95
CA THR A 5 -14.69 -2.22 -4.74
C THR A 5 -13.33 -1.57 -5.03
N SER A 6 -12.98 -0.53 -4.28
CA SER A 6 -11.66 0.11 -4.34
C SER A 6 -10.88 -0.18 -3.06
N ASN A 7 -9.65 -0.66 -3.21
CA ASN A 7 -8.73 -0.93 -2.12
C ASN A 7 -7.41 -0.20 -2.40
N VAL A 8 -6.92 0.55 -1.42
CA VAL A 8 -5.63 1.22 -1.47
C VAL A 8 -4.72 0.56 -0.45
N THR A 9 -3.54 0.14 -0.88
CA THR A 9 -2.52 -0.43 -0.01
C THR A 9 -1.28 0.47 -0.04
N TYR A 10 -0.80 0.85 1.14
CA TYR A 10 0.46 1.56 1.33
C TYR A 10 1.50 0.58 1.86
N ARG A 11 2.62 0.42 1.16
CA ARG A 11 3.74 -0.43 1.56
C ARG A 11 4.93 0.43 1.93
N PHE A 12 5.47 0.19 3.12
CA PHE A 12 6.65 0.85 3.64
C PHE A 12 7.79 -0.16 3.62
N GLY A 13 8.87 0.17 2.93
CA GLY A 13 10.08 -0.63 2.84
C GLY A 13 11.24 0.04 3.56
N PHE A 14 12.05 -0.76 4.24
CA PHE A 14 13.27 -0.35 4.93
C PHE A 14 14.41 -1.22 4.45
N TYR A 15 15.48 -0.57 4.04
CA TYR A 15 16.76 -1.17 3.73
C TYR A 15 17.74 -0.70 4.78
N LEU A 16 18.20 -1.62 5.63
CA LEU A 16 19.10 -1.38 6.74
C LEU A 16 20.45 -2.03 6.42
N GLN A 17 21.52 -1.25 6.56
CA GLN A 17 22.87 -1.77 6.43
C GLN A 17 23.71 -1.39 7.64
N GLN A 18 24.32 -2.37 8.32
CA GLN A 18 25.28 -2.15 9.40
C GLN A 18 26.50 -3.06 9.21
N GLY A 19 27.61 -2.49 8.75
CA GLY A 19 28.77 -3.27 8.32
C GLY A 19 28.42 -4.18 7.13
N ASP A 20 28.64 -5.48 7.29
CA ASP A 20 28.30 -6.51 6.30
C ASP A 20 26.86 -7.04 6.43
N ASN A 21 26.12 -6.61 7.46
CA ASN A 21 24.74 -7.04 7.66
C ASN A 21 23.81 -6.16 6.83
N LEU A 22 22.98 -6.82 6.02
CA LEU A 22 21.93 -6.23 5.20
C LEU A 22 20.60 -6.83 5.63
N GLU A 23 19.66 -5.97 6.00
CA GLU A 23 18.31 -6.36 6.35
C GLU A 23 17.28 -5.55 5.58
N ASP A 24 16.31 -6.25 5.02
CA ASP A 24 15.15 -5.67 4.38
C ASP A 24 13.91 -5.97 5.21
N ALA A 25 13.19 -4.91 5.58
CA ALA A 25 11.92 -5.03 6.30
C ALA A 25 10.82 -4.31 5.53
N PHE A 26 9.61 -4.87 5.58
CA PHE A 26 8.45 -4.23 5.01
C PHE A 26 7.22 -4.42 5.88
N PHE A 27 6.35 -3.43 5.86
CA PHE A 27 5.00 -3.55 6.40
C PHE A 27 4.02 -2.81 5.50
N SER A 28 2.76 -3.25 5.53
CA SER A 28 1.73 -2.75 4.63
C SER A 28 0.48 -2.41 5.42
N PHE A 29 -0.16 -1.30 5.05
CA PHE A 29 -1.46 -0.88 5.57
C PHE A 29 -2.43 -0.70 4.41
N THR A 30 -3.72 -0.85 4.69
CA THR A 30 -4.77 -0.63 3.69
C THR A 30 -5.69 0.52 4.10
N ASN A 31 -6.44 1.06 3.15
CA ASN A 31 -7.52 2.02 3.44
C ASN A 31 -8.58 1.46 4.40
N ALA A 32 -8.78 0.15 4.44
CA ALA A 32 -9.67 -0.51 5.41
C ALA A 32 -9.18 -0.35 6.86
N CYS A 33 -7.87 -0.14 7.06
CA CYS A 33 -7.28 0.16 8.37
C CYS A 33 -7.29 1.67 8.70
N GLY A 34 -7.94 2.50 7.87
CA GLY A 34 -7.95 3.95 8.01
C GLY A 34 -6.70 4.65 7.50
N MET A 35 -5.82 3.94 6.78
CA MET A 35 -4.64 4.55 6.15
C MET A 35 -5.04 5.36 4.92
N ASP A 36 -4.56 6.59 4.86
CA ASP A 36 -4.72 7.53 3.75
C ASP A 36 -3.36 8.16 3.36
N ASP A 37 -3.33 8.99 2.32
CA ASP A 37 -2.08 9.59 1.83
C ASP A 37 -1.40 10.45 2.91
N ALA A 38 -2.19 11.16 3.74
CA ALA A 38 -1.68 12.05 4.77
C ALA A 38 -1.05 11.29 5.95
N SER A 39 -1.73 10.24 6.42
CA SER A 39 -1.20 9.35 7.46
C SER A 39 0.00 8.54 6.97
N ALA A 40 -0.01 8.11 5.71
CA ALA A 40 1.13 7.43 5.11
C ALA A 40 2.36 8.35 5.04
N LEU A 41 2.18 9.61 4.63
CA LEU A 41 3.25 10.61 4.63
C LEU A 41 3.75 10.89 6.06
N ALA A 42 2.84 11.10 7.02
CA ALA A 42 3.22 11.38 8.40
C ALA A 42 4.02 10.21 9.01
N LEU A 43 3.65 8.97 8.71
CA LEU A 43 4.40 7.79 9.15
C LEU A 43 5.78 7.73 8.49
N ALA A 44 5.86 8.02 7.19
CA ALA A 44 7.13 8.08 6.47
C ALA A 44 8.08 9.12 7.09
N GLU A 45 7.56 10.32 7.39
CA GLU A 45 8.32 11.39 8.04
C GLU A 45 8.75 11.01 9.46
N ALA A 46 7.86 10.37 10.24
CA ALA A 46 8.19 9.89 11.56
C ALA A 46 9.34 8.87 11.51
N MET A 47 9.27 7.90 10.60
CA MET A 47 10.27 6.84 10.45
C MET A 47 11.61 7.36 9.91
N LYS A 48 11.60 8.39 9.06
CA LYS A 48 12.82 9.06 8.58
C LYS A 48 13.60 9.74 9.72
N ASN A 49 12.91 10.17 10.77
CA ASN A 49 13.50 10.88 11.91
C ASN A 49 13.87 9.94 13.08
N VAL A 50 13.72 8.63 12.93
CA VAL A 50 14.16 7.66 13.94
C VAL A 50 15.68 7.64 14.00
N GLU A 51 16.24 7.76 15.19
CA GLU A 51 17.68 7.57 15.41
C GLU A 51 18.02 6.09 15.32
N TRP A 52 18.93 5.76 14.41
CA TRP A 52 19.48 4.41 14.26
C TRP A 52 20.82 4.28 14.98
N PRO A 53 21.19 3.06 15.41
CA PRO A 53 22.51 2.82 15.98
C PRO A 53 23.64 3.35 15.08
N ALA A 54 24.73 3.80 15.69
CA ALA A 54 25.88 4.31 14.95
C ALA A 54 26.41 3.27 13.96
N GLY A 55 26.74 3.73 12.75
CA GLY A 55 27.20 2.86 11.66
C GLY A 55 26.08 2.18 10.85
N THR A 56 24.81 2.43 11.19
CA THR A 56 23.67 1.94 10.39
C THR A 56 23.29 2.95 9.32
N THR A 57 23.29 2.53 8.06
CA THR A 57 22.71 3.27 6.94
C THR A 57 21.29 2.78 6.72
N VAL A 58 20.35 3.72 6.57
CA VAL A 58 18.93 3.41 6.38
C VAL A 58 18.42 4.10 5.13
N SER A 59 17.75 3.34 4.27
CA SER A 59 16.95 3.85 3.17
C SER A 59 15.51 3.39 3.36
N MET A 60 14.56 4.30 3.18
CA MET A 60 13.14 4.01 3.35
C MET A 60 12.40 4.35 2.05
N THR A 61 11.48 3.49 1.65
CA THR A 61 10.59 3.69 0.52
C THR A 61 9.13 3.60 0.96
N VAL A 62 8.27 4.35 0.28
CA VAL A 62 6.82 4.27 0.45
C VAL A 62 6.20 4.12 -0.92
N GLU A 63 5.39 3.08 -1.07
CA GLU A 63 4.68 2.76 -2.30
C GLU A 63 3.18 2.77 -2.03
N ARG A 64 2.43 3.39 -2.93
CA ARG A 64 0.97 3.34 -2.94
C ARG A 64 0.51 2.45 -4.09
N ASN A 65 -0.37 1.50 -3.79
CA ASN A 65 -0.99 0.62 -4.77
C ASN A 65 -2.50 0.75 -4.70
N ASP A 66 -3.11 1.20 -5.80
CA ASP A 66 -4.56 1.37 -5.94
C ASP A 66 -5.15 0.24 -6.79
N THR A 67 -6.04 -0.57 -6.21
CA THR A 67 -6.76 -1.64 -6.90
C THR A 67 -8.25 -1.33 -6.95
N THR A 68 -8.79 -1.18 -8.16
CA THR A 68 -10.24 -1.03 -8.38
C THR A 68 -10.78 -2.26 -9.08
N ASN A 69 -11.66 -2.99 -8.40
CA ASN A 69 -12.38 -4.15 -8.93
C ASN A 69 -13.81 -3.74 -9.29
N VAL A 70 -14.17 -3.92 -10.56
CA VAL A 70 -15.53 -3.72 -11.06
C VAL A 70 -16.14 -5.07 -11.38
N HIS A 71 -17.21 -5.45 -10.67
CA HIS A 71 -17.97 -6.65 -10.96
C HIS A 71 -19.30 -6.26 -11.60
N SER A 72 -19.53 -6.75 -12.82
CA SER A 72 -20.79 -6.54 -13.55
C SER A 72 -21.45 -7.89 -13.80
N GLY A 73 -22.74 -7.97 -13.50
CA GLY A 73 -23.57 -9.13 -13.80
C GLY A 73 -24.93 -8.71 -14.35
N GLY A 74 -25.49 -9.53 -15.24
CA GLY A 74 -26.86 -9.38 -15.71
C GLY A 74 -27.52 -10.72 -16.02
N ASP A 75 -28.85 -10.69 -16.08
CA ASP A 75 -29.68 -11.88 -16.28
C ASP A 75 -29.68 -12.29 -17.75
N LEU A 76 -29.23 -13.51 -18.04
CA LEU A 76 -29.18 -14.06 -19.39
C LEU A 76 -30.56 -14.44 -19.94
N ASN A 77 -31.62 -14.39 -19.13
CA ASN A 77 -32.98 -14.74 -19.54
C ASN A 77 -33.82 -13.54 -19.98
N ALA A 78 -33.32 -12.30 -19.86
CA ALA A 78 -34.12 -11.08 -20.00
C ALA A 78 -33.64 -10.09 -21.08
N THR A 79 -32.85 -10.55 -22.08
CA THR A 79 -32.04 -9.76 -23.04
C THR A 79 -30.59 -9.61 -22.54
N PRO A 80 -29.55 -9.93 -23.34
CA PRO A 80 -28.18 -9.93 -22.86
C PRO A 80 -27.76 -8.54 -22.36
N PRO A 81 -27.22 -8.41 -21.14
CA PRO A 81 -26.67 -7.14 -20.68
C PRO A 81 -25.49 -6.74 -21.57
N THR A 82 -25.49 -5.50 -22.07
CA THR A 82 -24.29 -4.89 -22.66
C THR A 82 -23.40 -4.42 -21.52
N PHE A 83 -22.17 -4.93 -21.46
CA PHE A 83 -21.15 -4.48 -20.51
C PHE A 83 -20.32 -3.39 -21.20
N THR A 84 -20.48 -2.14 -20.80
CA THR A 84 -19.63 -1.01 -21.18
C THR A 84 -18.79 -0.55 -20.00
#